data_AF-A0A4U0RK74-F1
#
_entry.id   AF-A0A4U0RK74-F1
#
_cell.length_a   1.000
_cell.length_b   1.000
_cell.length_c   1.000
_cell.angle_alpha   90.00
_cell.angle_beta   90.00
_cell.angle_gamma   90.00
#
_symmetry.space_group_name_H-M   'P 1'
#
loop_
_entity.id
_entity.type
_entity.pdbx_description
1 polymer ?
#
loop_
_entity_poly.entity_id
_entity_poly.type
_entity_poly.pdbx_seq_one_letter_code
_entity_poly.pdbx_strand_id
1 'polypeptide(L)'
;MSVVDDATRVESLSVLSRFRADFYDCLPARADTLFDLTDAVLCAEGPVTSLVELSLQSNFRRGHGALYDALARGAVDEERLRSLLVSQLPDEPLMFGVDASTYPRPSAECSPGR
;
A
#
# COMPACT_ATOMS: atom_id res chain seq x y z
N MET A 1 -15.77 -9.54 -28.04
CA MET A 1 -15.83 -9.07 -26.64
C MET A 1 -17.30 -9.04 -26.27
N SER A 2 -17.75 -9.92 -25.37
CA SER A 2 -19.17 -10.08 -25.06
C SER A 2 -19.67 -8.93 -24.17
N VAL A 3 -20.94 -8.55 -24.28
CA VAL A 3 -21.59 -7.57 -23.38
C VAL A 3 -21.48 -8.00 -21.91
N VAL A 4 -21.42 -9.32 -21.66
CA VAL A 4 -21.23 -9.89 -20.32
C VAL A 4 -19.80 -9.69 -19.80
N ASP A 5 -18.78 -9.75 -20.67
CA ASP A 5 -17.39 -9.46 -20.29
C ASP A 5 -17.21 -7.98 -19.94
N ASP A 6 -17.97 -7.10 -20.60
CA ASP A 6 -17.92 -5.66 -20.37
C ASP A 6 -18.57 -5.29 -19.02
N ALA A 7 -19.74 -5.87 -18.72
CA ALA A 7 -20.42 -5.65 -17.44
C ALA A 7 -19.60 -6.12 -16.23
N THR A 8 -19.02 -7.33 -16.31
CA THR A 8 -18.17 -7.89 -15.24
C THR A 8 -16.90 -7.07 -15.01
N ARG A 9 -16.32 -6.53 -16.09
CA ARG A 9 -15.18 -5.60 -16.01
C ARG A 9 -15.57 -4.27 -15.35
N VAL A 10 -16.72 -3.71 -15.70
CA VAL A 10 -17.22 -2.45 -15.11
C VAL A 10 -17.47 -2.64 -13.61
N GLU A 11 -18.06 -3.76 -13.20
CA GLU A 11 -18.27 -4.08 -11.79
C GLU A 11 -16.93 -4.18 -11.05
N SER A 12 -15.96 -4.92 -11.60
CA SER A 12 -14.62 -5.06 -11.00
C SER A 12 -13.91 -3.71 -10.84
N LEU A 13 -14.01 -2.83 -11.83
CA LEU A 13 -13.46 -1.47 -11.77
C LEU A 13 -14.16 -0.61 -10.71
N SER A 14 -15.47 -0.78 -10.54
CA SER A 14 -16.23 -0.05 -9.52
C SER A 14 -15.82 -0.46 -8.10
N VAL A 15 -15.62 -1.76 -7.87
CA VAL A 15 -15.13 -2.30 -6.60
C VAL A 15 -13.74 -1.75 -6.29
N LEU A 16 -12.82 -1.82 -7.27
CA LEU A 16 -11.48 -1.28 -7.11
C LEU A 16 -11.48 0.24 -6.87
N SER A 17 -12.32 0.98 -7.58
CA SER A 17 -12.43 2.44 -7.41
C SER A 17 -12.90 2.81 -6.01
N ARG A 18 -13.89 2.07 -5.48
CA ARG A 18 -14.38 2.25 -4.10
C ARG A 18 -13.29 1.90 -3.08
N PHE A 19 -12.64 0.75 -3.24
CA PHE A 19 -11.54 0.35 -2.36
C PHE A 19 -10.45 1.41 -2.31
N ARG A 20 -10.07 1.99 -3.47
CA ARG A 20 -9.06 3.04 -3.56
C ARG A 20 -9.49 4.33 -2.85
N ALA A 21 -10.76 4.71 -2.97
CA ALA A 21 -11.29 5.86 -2.24
C ALA A 21 -11.24 5.61 -0.72
N ASP A 22 -11.72 4.45 -0.27
CA ASP A 22 -11.71 4.06 1.15
C ASP A 22 -10.28 3.93 1.69
N PHE A 23 -9.32 3.48 0.87
CA PHE A 23 -7.90 3.41 1.22
C PHE A 23 -7.29 4.81 1.38
N TYR A 24 -7.55 5.73 0.45
CA TYR A 24 -7.06 7.11 0.54
C TYR A 24 -7.53 7.78 1.83
N ASP A 25 -8.77 7.51 2.20
CA ASP A 25 -9.44 7.94 3.43
C ASP A 25 -8.80 7.37 4.72
N CYS A 26 -8.00 6.32 4.62
CA CYS A 26 -7.19 5.78 5.72
C CYS A 26 -5.87 6.52 5.92
N LEU A 27 -5.55 7.54 5.11
CA LEU A 27 -4.26 8.23 5.13
C LEU A 27 -4.42 9.66 5.70
N PRO A 28 -4.50 9.86 7.03
CA PRO A 28 -4.80 11.18 7.60
C PRO A 28 -3.72 12.24 7.36
N ALA A 29 -2.48 11.84 7.02
CA ALA A 29 -1.38 12.76 6.74
C ALA A 29 -0.59 12.33 5.50
N ARG A 30 -0.29 13.29 4.62
CA ARG A 30 0.44 13.08 3.35
C ARG A 30 -0.24 12.06 2.42
N ALA A 31 -1.57 11.98 2.47
CA ALA A 31 -2.41 11.05 1.73
C ALA A 31 -2.01 10.90 0.26
N ASP A 32 -1.98 12.01 -0.47
CA ASP A 32 -1.56 12.07 -1.88
C ASP A 32 -0.28 11.30 -2.19
N THR A 33 0.78 11.58 -1.43
CA THR A 33 2.09 11.00 -1.71
C THR A 33 2.17 9.55 -1.23
N LEU A 34 1.55 9.22 -0.11
CA LEU A 34 1.47 7.83 0.37
C LEU A 34 0.65 6.97 -0.58
N PHE A 35 -0.43 7.50 -1.11
CA PHE A 35 -1.30 6.82 -2.08
C PHE A 35 -0.56 6.57 -3.41
N ASP A 36 0.07 7.60 -3.97
CA ASP A 36 0.94 7.45 -5.15
C ASP A 36 2.08 6.46 -4.88
N LEU A 37 2.67 6.48 -3.68
CA LEU A 37 3.75 5.56 -3.30
C LEU A 37 3.27 4.12 -3.22
N THR A 38 2.08 3.87 -2.68
CA THR A 38 1.47 2.54 -2.66
C THR A 38 1.27 2.02 -4.07
N ASP A 39 0.73 2.85 -4.99
CA ASP A 39 0.62 2.47 -6.39
C ASP A 39 2.01 2.15 -6.97
N ALA A 40 3.01 3.00 -6.74
CA ALA A 40 4.37 2.81 -7.24
C ALA A 40 4.98 1.48 -6.79
N VAL A 41 4.79 1.10 -5.54
CA VAL A 41 5.25 -0.19 -5.00
C VAL A 41 4.50 -1.36 -5.66
N LEU A 42 3.18 -1.26 -5.83
CA LEU A 42 2.36 -2.33 -6.39
C LEU A 42 2.59 -2.55 -7.89
N CYS A 43 3.02 -1.51 -8.62
CA CYS A 43 3.31 -1.59 -10.06
C CYS A 43 4.80 -1.72 -10.39
N ALA A 44 5.70 -1.68 -9.39
CA ALA A 44 7.12 -1.88 -9.63
C ALA A 44 7.40 -3.29 -10.17
N GLU A 45 8.33 -3.39 -11.12
CA GLU A 45 8.76 -4.68 -11.64
C GLU A 45 9.69 -5.38 -10.63
N GLY A 46 9.11 -6.26 -9.82
CA GLY A 46 9.86 -7.08 -8.86
C GLY A 46 10.14 -6.38 -7.52
N PRO A 47 11.11 -6.91 -6.74
CA PRO A 47 11.39 -6.37 -5.41
C PRO A 47 11.87 -4.92 -5.46
N VAL A 48 11.38 -4.09 -4.54
CA VAL A 48 11.88 -2.72 -4.38
C VAL A 48 13.28 -2.77 -3.76
N THR A 49 14.30 -2.49 -4.58
CA THR A 49 15.71 -2.44 -4.16
C THR A 49 16.19 -1.02 -3.85
N SER A 50 15.50 -0.01 -4.38
CA SER A 50 15.84 1.40 -4.23
C SER A 50 14.57 2.23 -4.02
N LEU A 51 14.48 2.83 -2.84
CA LEU A 51 13.31 3.64 -2.46
C LEU A 51 13.19 4.90 -3.32
N VAL A 52 14.32 5.52 -3.69
CA VAL A 52 14.32 6.73 -4.52
C VAL A 52 13.90 6.44 -5.96
N GLU A 53 14.20 5.25 -6.48
CA GLU A 53 13.78 4.83 -7.82
C GLU A 53 12.27 4.67 -7.95
N LEU A 54 11.54 4.48 -6.84
CA LEU A 54 10.07 4.54 -6.87
C LEU A 54 9.55 5.90 -7.34
N SER A 55 10.31 6.98 -7.14
CA SER A 55 9.93 8.30 -7.65
C SER A 55 10.02 8.43 -9.19
N LEU A 56 10.59 7.42 -9.86
CA LEU A 56 10.67 7.35 -11.31
C LEU A 56 9.53 6.52 -11.92
N GLN A 57 8.71 5.85 -11.08
CA GLN A 57 7.60 5.04 -11.58
C GLN A 57 6.50 5.93 -12.16
N SER A 58 5.88 5.49 -13.25
CA SER A 58 4.89 6.28 -14.00
C SER A 58 3.65 6.70 -13.19
N ASN A 59 3.34 5.95 -12.15
CA ASN A 59 2.25 6.16 -11.21
C ASN A 59 2.64 7.02 -10.00
N PHE A 60 3.92 7.32 -9.78
CA PHE A 60 4.36 8.25 -8.76
C PHE A 60 4.48 9.67 -9.34
N ARG A 61 3.54 10.56 -9.02
CA ARG A 61 3.48 11.89 -9.65
C ARG A 61 4.23 12.97 -8.88
N ARG A 62 4.84 12.60 -7.74
CA ARG A 62 5.56 13.52 -6.85
C ARG A 62 7.08 13.35 -7.03
N GLY A 63 7.87 14.28 -6.47
CA GLY A 63 9.33 14.17 -6.48
C GLY A 63 9.87 13.31 -5.32
N HIS A 64 11.14 12.89 -5.41
CA HIS A 64 11.79 12.11 -4.35
C HIS A 64 11.76 12.79 -2.96
N GLY A 65 11.81 14.13 -2.90
CA GLY A 65 11.72 14.86 -1.62
C GLY A 65 10.36 14.66 -0.95
N ALA A 66 9.28 14.62 -1.73
CA ALA A 66 7.95 14.35 -1.22
C ALA A 66 7.83 12.90 -0.74
N LEU A 67 8.48 11.95 -1.42
CA LEU A 67 8.54 10.55 -0.99
C LEU A 67 9.10 10.43 0.43
N TYR A 68 10.29 11.01 0.68
CA TYR A 68 10.91 10.96 2.00
C TYR A 68 10.10 11.73 3.05
N ASP A 69 9.52 12.88 2.69
CA ASP A 69 8.65 13.64 3.61
C ASP A 69 7.39 12.83 3.99
N ALA A 70 6.79 12.11 3.05
CA ALA A 70 5.62 11.26 3.29
C ALA A 70 5.95 10.07 4.18
N LEU A 71 7.11 9.43 4.02
CA LEU A 71 7.51 8.35 4.91
C LEU A 71 7.88 8.83 6.31
N ALA A 72 8.47 10.03 6.42
CA ALA A 72 8.87 10.59 7.70
C ALA A 72 7.72 11.22 8.49
N ARG A 73 6.72 11.79 7.80
CA ARG A 73 5.64 12.60 8.40
C ARG A 73 4.23 12.17 8.00
N GLY A 74 4.10 11.12 7.21
CA GLY A 74 2.82 10.52 6.88
C GLY A 74 2.27 9.71 8.04
N ALA A 75 0.99 9.37 7.94
CA ALA A 75 0.31 8.56 8.91
C ALA A 75 -0.75 7.69 8.21
N VAL A 76 -1.02 6.55 8.82
CA VAL A 76 -2.04 5.59 8.40
C VAL A 76 -2.94 5.33 9.58
N ASP A 77 -4.25 5.44 9.38
CA ASP A 77 -5.25 4.94 10.33
C ASP A 77 -5.27 3.41 10.22
N GLU A 78 -4.49 2.75 11.07
CA GLU A 78 -4.30 1.30 11.04
C GLU A 78 -5.60 0.52 11.28
N GLU A 79 -6.50 1.05 12.12
CA GLU A 79 -7.77 0.38 12.44
C GLU A 79 -8.75 0.47 11.26
N ARG A 80 -8.84 1.66 10.64
CA ARG A 80 -9.64 1.84 9.43
C ARG A 80 -9.09 1.01 8.26
N LEU A 81 -7.77 1.00 8.09
CA LEU A 81 -7.12 0.18 7.06
C LEU A 81 -7.35 -1.31 7.30
N ARG A 82 -7.22 -1.79 8.54
CA ARG A 82 -7.50 -3.18 8.90
C ARG A 82 -8.93 -3.56 8.56
N SER A 83 -9.89 -2.74 8.97
CA SER A 83 -11.31 -2.97 8.67
C SER A 83 -11.58 -3.03 7.17
N LEU A 84 -10.96 -2.12 6.40
CA LEU A 84 -11.03 -2.12 4.94
C LEU A 84 -10.47 -3.42 4.35
N LEU A 85 -9.27 -3.85 4.76
CA LEU A 85 -8.66 -5.08 4.25
C LEU A 85 -9.47 -6.33 4.62
N VAL A 86 -9.98 -6.42 5.85
CA VAL A 86 -10.85 -7.53 6.29
C VAL A 86 -12.12 -7.60 5.45
N SER A 87 -12.69 -6.46 5.05
CA SER A 87 -13.89 -6.42 4.20
C SER A 87 -13.68 -6.99 2.79
N GLN A 88 -12.43 -7.17 2.36
CA GLN A 88 -12.08 -7.74 1.06
C GLN A 88 -11.74 -9.24 1.13
N LEU A 89 -11.77 -9.85 2.32
CA LEU A 89 -11.51 -11.28 2.47
C LEU A 89 -12.66 -12.12 1.88
N PRO A 90 -12.35 -13.27 1.25
CA PRO A 90 -13.38 -14.17 0.75
C PRO A 90 -14.16 -14.82 1.91
N ASP A 91 -15.41 -15.19 1.64
CA ASP A 91 -16.29 -15.89 2.60
C ASP A 91 -16.02 -17.41 2.60
N GLU A 92 -14.74 -17.77 2.73
CA GLU A 92 -14.26 -19.15 2.72
C GLU A 92 -13.23 -19.37 3.85
N PRO A 93 -12.95 -20.62 4.26
CA PRO A 93 -11.99 -20.89 5.33
C PRO A 93 -10.61 -20.30 5.02
N LEU A 94 -10.16 -19.39 5.89
CA LEU A 94 -8.89 -18.69 5.72
C LEU A 94 -7.71 -19.53 6.22
N MET A 95 -6.62 -19.55 5.46
CA MET A 95 -5.33 -20.12 5.86
C MET A 95 -4.31 -18.99 6.03
N PHE A 96 -3.71 -18.89 7.23
CA PHE A 96 -2.75 -17.84 7.53
C PHE A 96 -1.33 -18.39 7.58
N GLY A 97 -0.47 -17.90 6.67
CA GLY A 97 0.97 -18.08 6.76
C GLY A 97 1.54 -17.13 7.80
N VAL A 98 2.14 -17.66 8.87
CA VAL A 98 2.82 -16.85 9.88
C VAL A 98 4.33 -16.90 9.61
N ASP A 99 4.90 -15.75 9.29
CA ASP A 99 6.35 -15.58 9.19
C ASP A 99 6.89 -14.96 10.49
N ALA A 100 7.86 -15.63 11.10
CA ALA A 100 8.57 -15.17 12.28
C ALA A 100 10.02 -14.74 11.96
N SER A 101 10.35 -14.58 10.68
CA SER A 101 11.66 -14.13 10.23
C SER A 101 12.00 -12.77 10.84
N THR A 102 13.08 -12.73 11.62
CA THR A 102 13.58 -11.47 12.16
C THR A 102 14.25 -10.69 11.04
N TYR A 103 13.77 -9.48 10.76
CA TYR A 103 14.49 -8.56 9.90
C TYR A 103 15.64 -7.93 10.71
N PRO A 104 16.92 -8.19 10.41
CA PRO A 104 18.01 -7.59 11.15
C PRO A 104 17.93 -6.06 11.01
N ARG A 105 17.92 -5.36 12.14
CA ARG A 105 17.98 -3.89 12.21
C ARG A 105 19.33 -3.49 12.80
N PRO A 106 20.45 -3.65 12.07
CA PRO A 106 21.79 -3.38 12.59
C PRO A 106 21.99 -1.92 13.00
N SER A 107 21.14 -1.01 12.53
CA SER A 107 21.16 0.41 12.88
C SER A 107 20.10 0.82 13.92
N ALA A 108 19.30 -0.12 14.44
CA ALA A 108 18.36 0.21 15.53
C ALA A 108 19.12 0.45 16.83
N GLU A 109 18.69 1.43 17.62
CA GLU A 109 19.24 1.66 18.95
C GLU A 109 19.07 0.40 19.81
N CYS A 110 20.17 -0.04 20.42
CA CYS A 110 20.12 -1.14 21.38
C CYS A 110 19.45 -0.69 22.67
N SER A 111 18.70 -1.59 23.30
CA SER A 111 18.22 -1.38 24.67
C SER A 111 19.42 -1.08 25.60
N PRO A 112 19.27 -0.19 26.60
CA PRO A 112 20.34 0.09 27.55
C PRO A 112 20.84 -1.19 28.23
N GLY A 113 22.17 -1.37 28.30
CA GLY A 113 22.80 -2.50 29.00
C GLY A 113 23.22 -3.69 28.12
N ARG A 114 23.31 -3.51 26.80
CA ARG A 114 23.91 -4.47 25.87
C ARG A 114 25.25 -3.98 25.32
#